data_AF-A0A6L7I0A5-F1
#
_entry.id   AF-A0A6L7I0A5-F1
#
_cell.length_a   1.000
_cell.length_b   1.000
_cell.length_c   1.000
_cell.angle_alpha   90.00
_cell.angle_beta   90.00
_cell.angle_gamma   90.00
#
_symmetry.space_group_name_H-M   'P 1'
#
loop_
_entity.id
_entity.type
_entity.pdbx_description
1 polymer ?
#
loop_
_entity_poly.entity_id
_entity_poly.type
_entity_poly.pdbx_seq_one_letter_code
_entity_poly.pdbx_strand_id
1 'polypeptide(L)'
;MDFFEYWNTCLINRITKHNDDFIVFGELKRLKNSIDVDDIFEFGLPPGPFFGPLKTAKIVLCYANPSRDAKTAEVVASTALKEQLFAQLDGLQHYPYQIPGWDKWFKPVANSLFDGDCELASKHLCVFNLVPYASFNMDKVQSFATSLPSVWAAQEYLRHTLIPKAKRNEILLVICRSSQLWGLQTSHGCDNIIVNKTRVGFTEKTKCKVKAWWQRLEV
;
A
#
# COMPACT_ATOMS: atom_id res chain seq x y z
N MET A 1 -2.01 -11.05 -16.62
CA MET A 1 -1.10 -11.43 -15.52
C MET A 1 -1.82 -11.11 -14.22
N ASP A 2 -1.87 -12.05 -13.30
CA ASP A 2 -2.45 -11.82 -11.97
C ASP A 2 -1.60 -10.78 -11.20
N PHE A 3 -2.22 -10.00 -10.31
CA PHE A 3 -1.52 -8.96 -9.56
C PHE A 3 -0.42 -9.52 -8.65
N PHE A 4 -0.63 -10.70 -8.06
CA PHE A 4 0.40 -11.34 -7.25
C PHE A 4 1.46 -11.99 -8.12
N GLU A 5 1.11 -12.56 -9.28
CA GLU A 5 2.10 -13.02 -10.25
C GLU A 5 3.07 -11.91 -10.68
N TYR A 6 2.54 -10.70 -10.93
CA TYR A 6 3.33 -9.52 -11.26
C TYR A 6 4.41 -9.26 -10.19
N TRP A 7 4.02 -9.18 -8.91
CA TRP A 7 4.96 -8.93 -7.82
C TRP A 7 5.82 -10.14 -7.42
N ASN A 8 5.36 -11.35 -7.70
CA ASN A 8 6.10 -12.58 -7.41
C ASN A 8 7.41 -12.64 -8.21
N THR A 9 7.49 -11.96 -9.36
CA THR A 9 8.76 -11.81 -10.10
C THR A 9 9.83 -11.12 -9.25
N CYS A 10 9.46 -10.12 -8.45
CA CYS A 10 10.36 -9.42 -7.54
C CYS A 10 10.80 -10.33 -6.38
N LEU A 11 9.88 -11.15 -5.86
CA LEU A 11 10.17 -12.13 -4.81
C LEU A 11 11.14 -13.21 -5.29
N ILE A 12 10.87 -13.84 -6.43
CA ILE A 12 11.70 -14.93 -6.99
C ILE A 12 13.10 -14.42 -7.32
N ASN A 13 13.21 -13.27 -7.98
CA ASN A 13 14.49 -12.75 -8.46
C ASN A 13 15.20 -11.86 -7.42
N ARG A 14 14.58 -11.61 -6.26
CA ARG A 14 15.10 -10.71 -5.21
C ARG A 14 15.44 -9.32 -5.71
N ILE A 15 14.64 -8.80 -6.65
CA ILE A 15 14.81 -7.46 -7.21
C ILE A 15 13.95 -6.43 -6.47
N THR A 16 14.50 -5.24 -6.25
CA THR A 16 13.86 -4.15 -5.51
C THR A 16 13.09 -3.17 -6.41
N LYS A 17 13.23 -3.32 -7.72
CA LYS A 17 12.52 -2.58 -8.78
C LYS A 17 11.83 -3.62 -9.67
N HIS A 18 10.59 -3.39 -10.07
CA HIS A 18 9.97 -4.26 -11.07
C HIS A 18 10.54 -3.90 -12.44
N ASN A 19 10.78 -4.90 -13.29
CA ASN A 19 11.43 -4.69 -14.59
C ASN A 19 10.62 -3.74 -15.49
N ASP A 20 9.30 -3.85 -15.46
CA ASP A 20 8.43 -2.99 -16.27
C ASP A 20 8.52 -1.51 -15.85
N ASP A 21 8.64 -1.23 -14.55
CA ASP A 21 8.84 0.14 -14.06
C ASP A 21 10.25 0.65 -14.36
N PHE A 22 11.25 -0.24 -14.35
CA PHE A 22 12.63 0.11 -14.65
C PHE A 22 12.81 0.71 -16.05
N ILE A 23 12.03 0.23 -17.03
CA ILE A 23 12.01 0.79 -18.39
C ILE A 23 11.59 2.27 -18.33
N VAL A 24 10.49 2.58 -17.64
CA VAL A 24 9.96 3.93 -17.50
C VAL A 24 10.92 4.83 -16.73
N PHE A 25 11.55 4.33 -15.67
CA PHE A 25 12.60 5.07 -14.95
C PHE A 25 13.76 5.47 -15.86
N GLY A 26 14.18 4.59 -16.77
CA GLY A 26 15.20 4.88 -17.77
C GLY A 26 14.79 5.99 -18.74
N GLU A 27 13.52 6.04 -19.12
CA GLU A 27 12.97 7.10 -19.98
C GLU A 27 12.88 8.44 -19.26
N LEU A 28 12.39 8.45 -18.02
CA LEU A 28 12.27 9.66 -17.19
C LEU A 28 13.63 10.35 -16.98
N LYS A 29 14.70 9.56 -16.84
CA LYS A 29 16.07 10.07 -16.70
C LYS A 29 16.59 10.76 -17.97
N ARG A 30 16.08 10.39 -19.16
CA ARG A 30 16.49 10.95 -20.46
C ARG A 30 15.72 12.22 -20.85
N LEU A 31 14.67 12.60 -20.12
CA LEU A 31 13.89 13.81 -20.40
C LEU A 31 14.72 15.09 -20.13
N LYS A 32 14.39 16.19 -20.85
CA LYS A 32 15.11 17.49 -20.75
C LYS A 32 15.17 18.07 -19.33
N ASN A 33 14.17 17.78 -18.48
CA ASN A 33 14.12 18.17 -17.07
C ASN A 33 14.40 16.96 -16.17
N SER A 34 15.38 16.14 -16.55
CA SER A 34 15.70 14.80 -16.03
C SER A 34 15.21 14.57 -14.60
N ILE A 35 14.28 13.63 -14.44
CA ILE A 35 13.84 13.19 -13.12
C ILE A 35 14.80 12.10 -12.67
N ASP A 36 15.63 12.38 -11.67
CA ASP A 36 16.41 11.33 -11.03
C ASP A 36 15.54 10.59 -10.02
N VAL A 37 15.10 9.39 -10.39
CA VAL A 37 14.25 8.55 -9.55
C VAL A 37 15.00 7.99 -8.34
N ASP A 38 16.33 7.89 -8.39
CA ASP A 38 17.14 7.40 -7.27
C ASP A 38 17.22 8.46 -6.14
N ASP A 39 16.99 9.74 -6.46
CA ASP A 39 16.82 10.83 -5.47
C ASP A 39 15.41 10.86 -4.86
N ILE A 40 14.43 10.24 -5.53
CA ILE A 40 13.02 10.27 -5.14
C ILE A 40 12.67 9.05 -4.30
N PHE A 41 13.11 7.87 -4.72
CA PHE A 41 12.75 6.59 -4.13
C PHE A 41 13.90 5.92 -3.38
N GLU A 42 13.56 5.17 -2.34
CA GLU A 42 14.49 4.25 -1.67
C GLU A 42 14.41 2.86 -2.31
N PHE A 43 15.37 2.55 -3.17
CA PHE A 43 15.46 1.26 -3.84
C PHE A 43 16.32 0.23 -3.10
N GLY A 44 16.89 0.58 -1.94
CA GLY A 44 17.49 -0.38 -1.02
C GLY A 44 16.46 -1.28 -0.32
N LEU A 45 15.17 -0.94 -0.39
CA LEU A 45 14.07 -1.73 0.13
C LEU A 45 13.38 -2.54 -1.00
N PRO A 46 12.82 -3.72 -0.69
CA PRO A 46 11.88 -4.38 -1.59
C PRO A 46 10.70 -3.48 -1.94
N PRO A 47 10.04 -3.69 -3.10
CA PRO A 47 8.81 -2.99 -3.40
C PRO A 47 7.76 -3.30 -2.32
N GLY A 48 7.00 -2.28 -1.93
CA GLY A 48 5.90 -2.35 -0.97
C GLY A 48 4.56 -2.06 -1.62
N PRO A 49 4.12 -2.84 -2.63
CA PRO A 49 2.82 -2.65 -3.26
C PRO A 49 1.69 -2.82 -2.25
N PHE A 50 1.90 -3.60 -1.20
CA PHE A 50 1.02 -3.71 -0.07
C PHE A 50 1.77 -4.19 1.18
N PHE A 51 1.18 -3.95 2.35
CA PHE A 51 1.62 -4.48 3.63
C PHE A 51 0.43 -5.11 4.35
N GLY A 52 0.59 -6.36 4.76
CA GLY A 52 -0.50 -7.17 5.30
C GLY A 52 -1.17 -8.07 4.26
N PRO A 53 -2.15 -8.87 4.69
CA PRO A 53 -2.54 -10.07 3.97
C PRO A 53 -3.56 -9.76 2.87
N LEU A 54 -3.18 -9.06 1.81
CA LEU A 54 -4.09 -8.53 0.76
C LEU A 54 -5.05 -9.59 0.16
N LYS A 55 -4.67 -10.87 0.15
CA LYS A 55 -5.54 -11.97 -0.34
C LYS A 55 -6.73 -12.24 0.60
N THR A 56 -6.53 -12.11 1.91
CA THR A 56 -7.49 -12.52 2.95
C THR A 56 -7.99 -11.37 3.84
N ALA A 57 -7.35 -10.20 3.74
CA ALA A 57 -7.69 -9.01 4.52
C ALA A 57 -9.15 -8.64 4.37
N LYS A 58 -9.75 -8.25 5.50
CA LYS A 58 -11.16 -7.85 5.57
C LYS A 58 -11.33 -6.34 5.47
N ILE A 59 -10.26 -5.60 5.74
CA ILE A 59 -10.19 -4.15 5.58
C ILE A 59 -8.98 -3.83 4.71
N VAL A 60 -9.18 -3.08 3.63
CA VAL A 60 -8.10 -2.65 2.74
C VAL A 60 -8.04 -1.13 2.70
N LEU A 61 -6.89 -0.57 3.09
CA LEU A 61 -6.61 0.85 3.05
C LEU A 61 -5.77 1.18 1.82
N CYS A 62 -6.32 1.92 0.86
CA CYS A 62 -5.61 2.35 -0.34
C CYS A 62 -4.87 3.66 -0.09
N TYR A 63 -3.54 3.63 -0.11
CA TYR A 63 -2.64 4.77 0.06
C TYR A 63 -1.85 5.07 -1.23
N ALA A 64 -1.19 6.23 -1.26
CA ALA A 64 -0.40 6.65 -2.41
C ALA A 64 0.88 5.81 -2.55
N ASN A 65 1.75 5.82 -1.53
CA ASN A 65 3.00 5.08 -1.53
C ASN A 65 3.56 4.92 -0.10
N PRO A 66 4.52 4.00 0.11
CA PRO A 66 5.23 3.88 1.37
C PRO A 66 6.04 5.16 1.69
N SER A 67 6.16 5.48 2.98
CA SER A 67 7.00 6.59 3.45
C SER A 67 8.45 6.13 3.62
N ARG A 68 9.40 7.01 3.29
CA ARG A 68 10.81 6.91 3.68
C ARG A 68 11.07 7.82 4.88
N ASP A 69 11.80 7.34 5.88
CA ASP A 69 12.15 8.08 7.09
C ASP A 69 13.59 7.81 7.57
N ALA A 70 14.00 8.44 8.67
CA ALA A 70 15.34 8.27 9.23
C ALA A 70 15.67 6.83 9.68
N LYS A 71 14.65 6.01 9.96
CA LYS A 71 14.81 4.60 10.35
C LYS A 71 14.88 3.66 9.15
N THR A 72 14.55 4.15 7.95
CA THR A 72 14.66 3.38 6.71
C THR A 72 16.08 2.85 6.47
N ALA A 73 17.12 3.61 6.79
CA ALA A 73 18.51 3.18 6.62
C ALA A 73 18.86 1.92 7.44
N GLU A 74 18.26 1.76 8.63
CA GLU A 74 18.42 0.57 9.48
C GLU A 74 17.86 -0.68 8.79
N VAL A 75 16.71 -0.54 8.13
CA VAL A 75 16.06 -1.63 7.38
C VAL A 75 16.86 -1.99 6.14
N VAL A 76 17.34 -1.00 5.38
CA VAL A 76 18.16 -1.21 4.17
C VAL A 76 19.43 -1.99 4.48
N ALA A 77 20.06 -1.72 5.63
CA ALA A 77 21.27 -2.39 6.09
C ALA A 77 21.03 -3.83 6.56
N SER A 78 19.79 -4.22 6.89
CA SER A 78 19.47 -5.53 7.47
C SER A 78 18.90 -6.50 6.44
N THR A 79 19.62 -7.57 6.15
CA THR A 79 19.12 -8.66 5.28
C THR A 79 17.87 -9.31 5.87
N ALA A 80 17.83 -9.56 7.17
CA ALA A 80 16.68 -10.19 7.81
C ALA A 80 15.39 -9.35 7.69
N LEU A 81 15.49 -8.03 7.86
CA LEU A 81 14.34 -7.14 7.70
C LEU A 81 13.90 -7.05 6.23
N LYS A 82 14.84 -7.06 5.28
CA LYS A 82 14.51 -7.12 3.84
C LYS A 82 13.84 -8.43 3.45
N GLU A 83 14.25 -9.55 4.02
CA GLU A 83 13.57 -10.84 3.81
C GLU A 83 12.12 -10.80 4.32
N GLN A 84 11.91 -10.20 5.50
CA GLN A 84 10.54 -10.00 6.02
C GLN A 84 9.69 -9.13 5.07
N LEU A 85 10.28 -8.10 4.46
CA LEU A 85 9.58 -7.26 3.47
C LEU A 85 9.32 -7.98 2.14
N PHE A 86 10.27 -8.78 1.64
CA PHE A 86 10.06 -9.60 0.45
C PHE A 86 8.93 -10.62 0.67
N ALA A 87 8.87 -11.24 1.85
CA ALA A 87 7.83 -12.20 2.19
C ALA A 87 6.41 -11.60 2.08
N GLN A 88 6.25 -10.28 2.28
CA GLN A 88 4.96 -9.62 2.10
C GLN A 88 4.40 -9.81 0.68
N LEU A 89 5.23 -9.94 -0.36
CA LEU A 89 4.78 -9.98 -1.75
C LEU A 89 3.90 -11.21 -2.09
N ASP A 90 3.82 -12.19 -1.20
CA ASP A 90 2.92 -13.34 -1.36
C ASP A 90 1.42 -13.02 -1.15
N GLY A 91 1.10 -11.89 -0.49
CA GLY A 91 -0.29 -11.48 -0.20
C GLY A 91 -0.92 -12.12 1.05
N LEU A 92 -0.18 -12.88 1.84
CA LEU A 92 -0.68 -13.68 2.96
C LEU A 92 -0.10 -13.26 4.31
N GLN A 93 1.05 -12.61 4.32
CA GLN A 93 1.71 -12.20 5.56
C GLN A 93 0.94 -11.12 6.32
N HIS A 94 1.01 -11.14 7.65
CA HIS A 94 0.55 -10.02 8.48
C HIS A 94 1.40 -8.77 8.19
N TYR A 95 0.83 -7.57 8.38
CA TYR A 95 1.65 -6.38 8.16
C TYR A 95 2.78 -6.31 9.19
N PRO A 96 3.99 -5.84 8.81
CA PRO A 96 5.19 -6.01 9.63
C PRO A 96 5.43 -4.81 10.57
N TYR A 97 4.53 -4.58 11.53
CA TYR A 97 4.58 -3.39 12.40
C TYR A 97 5.77 -3.32 13.36
N GLN A 98 6.48 -4.42 13.54
CA GLN A 98 7.69 -4.48 14.38
C GLN A 98 8.94 -4.00 13.64
N ILE A 99 8.89 -3.75 12.32
CA ILE A 99 10.04 -3.22 11.58
C ILE A 99 10.32 -1.78 12.06
N PRO A 100 11.59 -1.40 12.28
CA PRO A 100 11.96 -0.03 12.65
C PRO A 100 11.35 1.02 11.73
N GLY A 101 10.67 2.02 12.32
CA GLY A 101 10.01 3.12 11.60
C GLY A 101 8.57 2.83 11.19
N TRP A 102 8.21 1.56 10.97
CA TRP A 102 6.84 1.16 10.60
C TRP A 102 5.85 1.29 11.75
N ASP A 103 6.33 1.07 12.98
CA ASP A 103 5.54 1.21 14.20
C ASP A 103 4.97 2.64 14.37
N LYS A 104 5.70 3.68 13.93
CA LYS A 104 5.24 5.08 13.93
C LYS A 104 3.99 5.31 13.09
N TRP A 105 3.78 4.49 12.06
CA TRP A 105 2.60 4.57 11.21
C TRP A 105 1.52 3.59 11.65
N PHE A 106 1.87 2.32 11.87
CA PHE A 106 0.90 1.28 12.21
C PHE A 106 0.29 1.44 13.60
N LYS A 107 1.05 1.84 14.62
CA LYS A 107 0.50 2.01 15.98
C LYS A 107 -0.61 3.06 16.02
N PRO A 108 -0.44 4.28 15.46
CA PRO A 108 -1.56 5.23 15.38
C PRO A 108 -2.76 4.70 14.60
N VAL A 109 -2.54 3.95 13.51
CA VAL A 109 -3.63 3.32 12.75
C VAL A 109 -4.39 2.33 13.61
N ALA A 110 -3.69 1.40 14.27
CA ALA A 110 -4.28 0.42 15.20
C ALA A 110 -5.01 1.10 16.36
N ASN A 111 -4.41 2.12 16.99
CA ASN A 111 -5.06 2.93 18.03
C ASN A 111 -6.36 3.58 17.53
N SER A 112 -6.38 4.02 16.27
CA SER A 112 -7.53 4.73 15.70
C SER A 112 -8.64 3.82 15.18
N LEU A 113 -8.34 2.57 14.82
CA LEU A 113 -9.25 1.66 14.11
C LEU A 113 -9.52 0.34 14.84
N PHE A 114 -8.60 -0.12 15.69
CA PHE A 114 -8.61 -1.43 16.37
C PHE A 114 -8.36 -1.28 17.88
N ASP A 115 -8.76 -0.16 18.48
CA ASP A 115 -8.62 0.11 19.92
C ASP A 115 -7.19 -0.09 20.47
N GLY A 116 -6.18 0.05 19.60
CA GLY A 116 -4.76 -0.10 19.95
C GLY A 116 -4.18 -1.49 19.75
N ASP A 117 -4.99 -2.47 19.36
CA ASP A 117 -4.53 -3.83 19.09
C ASP A 117 -3.82 -3.92 17.74
N CYS A 118 -2.49 -3.81 17.77
CA CYS A 118 -1.65 -3.94 16.58
C CYS A 118 -1.64 -5.36 16.01
N GLU A 119 -1.81 -6.38 16.84
CA GLU A 119 -1.76 -7.78 16.39
C GLU A 119 -3.04 -8.12 15.62
N LEU A 120 -4.20 -7.80 16.18
CA LEU A 120 -5.50 -7.97 15.53
C LEU A 120 -5.56 -7.18 14.21
N ALA A 121 -5.13 -5.91 14.26
CA ALA A 121 -5.05 -5.08 13.07
C ALA A 121 -4.12 -5.72 12.00
N SER A 122 -2.98 -6.29 12.39
CA SER A 122 -2.03 -6.92 11.45
C SER A 122 -2.58 -8.13 10.69
N LYS A 123 -3.56 -8.83 11.28
CA LYS A 123 -4.22 -10.01 10.70
C LYS A 123 -5.33 -9.67 9.71
N HIS A 124 -6.01 -8.53 9.91
CA HIS A 124 -7.25 -8.23 9.19
C HIS A 124 -7.18 -7.00 8.29
N LEU A 125 -6.18 -6.14 8.48
CA LEU A 125 -5.97 -4.93 7.70
C LEU A 125 -4.81 -5.11 6.73
N CYS A 126 -5.03 -4.66 5.49
CA CYS A 126 -3.97 -4.51 4.50
C CYS A 126 -3.86 -3.05 4.09
N VAL A 127 -2.62 -2.54 4.01
CA VAL A 127 -2.30 -1.25 3.37
C VAL A 127 -1.93 -1.55 1.93
N PHE A 128 -2.73 -1.07 0.98
CA PHE A 128 -2.49 -1.24 -0.44
C PHE A 128 -1.96 0.07 -1.03
N ASN A 129 -0.76 0.08 -1.57
CA ASN A 129 -0.09 1.26 -2.10
C ASN A 129 -0.17 1.32 -3.62
N LEU A 130 -0.46 2.50 -4.16
CA LEU A 130 -0.54 2.70 -5.60
C LEU A 130 0.84 2.65 -6.25
N VAL A 131 1.78 3.45 -5.72
CA VAL A 131 3.19 3.42 -6.10
C VAL A 131 3.95 2.60 -5.06
N PRO A 132 4.63 1.52 -5.46
CA PRO A 132 5.16 0.52 -4.54
C PRO A 132 6.54 0.88 -3.99
N TYR A 133 7.00 2.13 -4.15
CA TYR A 133 8.35 2.55 -3.79
C TYR A 133 8.33 3.62 -2.70
N ALA A 134 9.16 3.43 -1.67
CA ALA A 134 9.23 4.34 -0.53
C ALA A 134 9.83 5.69 -0.96
N SER A 135 9.21 6.80 -0.57
CA SER A 135 9.70 8.14 -0.90
C SER A 135 9.58 9.11 0.27
N PHE A 136 10.37 10.19 0.28
CA PHE A 136 10.16 11.30 1.22
C PHE A 136 9.01 12.22 0.81
N ASN A 137 8.75 12.37 -0.50
CA ASN A 137 7.80 13.34 -1.01
C ASN A 137 7.02 12.80 -2.22
N MET A 138 5.73 12.53 -2.01
CA MET A 138 4.80 12.06 -3.05
C MET A 138 4.48 13.14 -4.10
N ASP A 139 4.67 14.44 -3.81
CA ASP A 139 4.37 15.51 -4.76
C ASP A 139 5.26 15.40 -6.02
N LYS A 140 6.52 14.98 -5.85
CA LYS A 140 7.43 14.70 -6.98
C LYS A 140 6.97 13.49 -7.79
N VAL A 141 6.54 12.44 -7.08
CA VAL A 141 6.09 11.16 -7.67
C VAL A 141 4.80 11.33 -8.48
N GLN A 142 3.88 12.19 -8.01
CA GLN A 142 2.57 12.38 -8.62
C GLN A 142 2.64 12.77 -10.10
N SER A 143 3.68 13.52 -10.50
CA SER A 143 3.86 14.00 -11.87
C SER A 143 4.04 12.90 -12.92
N PHE A 144 4.55 11.72 -12.51
CA PHE A 144 4.84 10.61 -13.42
C PHE A 144 4.22 9.28 -12.97
N ALA A 145 3.60 9.20 -11.79
CA ALA A 145 3.04 7.98 -11.22
C ALA A 145 2.14 7.22 -12.21
N THR A 146 1.30 7.92 -12.98
CA THR A 146 0.38 7.31 -13.95
C THR A 146 1.08 6.70 -15.16
N SER A 147 2.40 6.86 -15.29
CA SER A 147 3.21 6.25 -16.35
C SER A 147 3.81 4.91 -15.92
N LEU A 148 3.73 4.54 -14.63
CA LEU A 148 4.34 3.33 -14.10
C LEU A 148 3.43 2.11 -14.33
N PRO A 149 3.93 1.03 -14.96
CA PRO A 149 3.20 -0.23 -15.08
C PRO A 149 2.69 -0.80 -13.75
N SER A 150 3.45 -0.65 -12.65
CA SER A 150 2.98 -1.06 -11.31
C SER A 150 1.73 -0.31 -10.85
N VAL A 151 1.62 0.98 -11.17
CA VAL A 151 0.45 1.79 -10.87
C VAL A 151 -0.76 1.28 -11.66
N TRP A 152 -0.57 0.90 -12.92
CA TRP A 152 -1.65 0.30 -13.72
C TRP A 152 -2.08 -1.06 -13.16
N ALA A 153 -1.12 -1.92 -12.78
CA ALA A 153 -1.41 -3.20 -12.15
C ALA A 153 -2.22 -3.02 -10.85
N ALA A 154 -1.87 -2.04 -10.01
CA ALA A 154 -2.59 -1.76 -8.78
C ALA A 154 -4.01 -1.24 -9.04
N GLN A 155 -4.20 -0.33 -9.99
CA GLN A 155 -5.51 0.17 -10.39
C GLN A 155 -6.40 -0.91 -11.01
N GLU A 156 -5.81 -1.80 -11.82
CA GLU A 156 -6.51 -2.94 -12.40
C GLU A 156 -7.01 -3.88 -11.31
N TYR A 157 -6.15 -4.23 -10.35
CA TYR A 157 -6.53 -5.05 -9.20
C TYR A 157 -7.63 -4.39 -8.34
N LEU A 158 -7.56 -3.06 -8.15
CA LEU A 158 -8.64 -2.31 -7.51
C LEU A 158 -9.98 -2.49 -8.25
N ARG A 159 -10.00 -2.26 -9.58
CA ARG A 159 -11.22 -2.28 -10.40
C ARG A 159 -11.83 -3.66 -10.54
N HIS A 160 -10.99 -4.67 -10.79
CA HIS A 160 -11.44 -6.01 -11.15
C HIS A 160 -11.53 -6.97 -9.97
N THR A 161 -10.88 -6.65 -8.84
CA THR A 161 -10.89 -7.50 -7.64
C THR A 161 -11.51 -6.79 -6.45
N LEU A 162 -10.88 -5.71 -5.95
CA LEU A 162 -11.25 -5.13 -4.65
C LEU A 162 -12.63 -4.47 -4.65
N ILE A 163 -12.97 -3.69 -5.68
CA ILE A 163 -14.30 -3.07 -5.80
C ILE A 163 -15.41 -4.14 -5.87
N PRO A 164 -15.30 -5.17 -6.72
CA PRO A 164 -16.25 -6.29 -6.70
C PRO A 164 -16.36 -6.98 -5.32
N LYS A 165 -15.24 -7.25 -4.64
CA LYS A 165 -15.26 -7.82 -3.27
C LYS A 165 -16.02 -6.93 -2.29
N ALA A 166 -15.80 -5.61 -2.34
CA ALA A 166 -16.51 -4.66 -1.48
C ALA A 166 -18.02 -4.64 -1.75
N LYS A 167 -18.42 -4.66 -3.04
CA LYS A 167 -19.83 -4.74 -3.46
C LYS A 167 -20.52 -6.02 -3.01
N ARG A 168 -19.78 -7.14 -2.91
CA ARG A 168 -20.26 -8.41 -2.37
C ARG A 168 -20.18 -8.52 -0.84
N ASN A 169 -19.86 -7.42 -0.14
CA ASN A 169 -19.75 -7.38 1.31
C ASN A 169 -18.67 -8.31 1.89
N GLU A 170 -17.63 -8.61 1.11
CA GLU A 170 -16.50 -9.46 1.54
C GLU A 170 -15.39 -8.66 2.25
N ILE A 171 -15.22 -7.40 1.85
CA ILE A 171 -14.22 -6.47 2.41
C ILE A 171 -14.81 -5.07 2.63
N LEU A 172 -14.22 -4.33 3.55
CA LEU A 172 -14.34 -2.88 3.65
C LEU A 172 -13.16 -2.23 2.94
N LEU A 173 -13.45 -1.48 1.88
CA LEU A 173 -12.45 -0.77 1.09
C LEU A 173 -12.43 0.71 1.48
N VAL A 174 -11.28 1.21 1.91
CA VAL A 174 -11.09 2.61 2.31
C VAL A 174 -10.06 3.24 1.39
N ILE A 175 -10.49 4.16 0.54
CA ILE A 175 -9.59 4.98 -0.26
C ILE A 175 -9.17 6.18 0.59
N CYS A 176 -7.90 6.22 0.94
CA CYS A 176 -7.32 7.29 1.73
C CYS A 176 -6.92 8.48 0.82
N ARG A 177 -6.05 9.36 1.33
CA ARG A 177 -5.57 10.54 0.59
C ARG A 177 -5.05 10.15 -0.81
N SER A 178 -5.21 11.07 -1.76
CA SER A 178 -4.83 10.88 -3.17
C SER A 178 -5.71 9.88 -3.91
N SER A 179 -6.99 9.80 -3.52
CA SER A 179 -8.02 9.00 -4.21
C SER A 179 -8.12 9.27 -5.72
N GLN A 180 -7.78 10.49 -6.15
CA GLN A 180 -7.64 10.88 -7.55
C GLN A 180 -6.63 10.00 -8.33
N LEU A 181 -5.54 9.57 -7.71
CA LEU A 181 -4.53 8.73 -8.35
C LEU A 181 -4.99 7.28 -8.48
N TRP A 182 -5.91 6.85 -7.62
CA TRP A 182 -6.58 5.55 -7.74
C TRP A 182 -7.69 5.55 -8.82
N GLY A 183 -8.04 6.72 -9.36
CA GLY A 183 -9.17 6.86 -10.28
C GLY A 183 -10.53 6.63 -9.62
N LEU A 184 -10.62 6.70 -8.28
CA LEU A 184 -11.84 6.49 -7.52
C LEU A 184 -12.21 7.74 -6.71
N GLN A 185 -13.18 8.52 -7.19
CA GLN A 185 -13.59 9.76 -6.54
C GLN A 185 -14.84 9.63 -5.65
N THR A 186 -15.61 8.55 -5.81
CA THR A 186 -16.85 8.30 -5.07
C THR A 186 -16.92 6.85 -4.58
N SER A 187 -17.88 6.55 -3.71
CA SER A 187 -18.14 5.19 -3.24
C SER A 187 -18.87 4.31 -4.26
N HIS A 188 -19.21 4.83 -5.45
CA HIS A 188 -20.02 4.13 -6.46
C HIS A 188 -21.33 3.55 -5.90
N GLY A 189 -21.95 4.26 -4.95
CA GLY A 189 -23.20 3.82 -4.30
C GLY A 189 -23.04 2.61 -3.37
N CYS A 190 -21.81 2.16 -3.07
CA CYS A 190 -21.55 1.03 -2.18
C CYS A 190 -21.15 1.52 -0.78
N ASP A 191 -21.86 1.05 0.25
CA ASP A 191 -21.57 1.41 1.64
C ASP A 191 -20.24 0.88 2.17
N ASN A 192 -19.69 -0.16 1.53
CA ASN A 192 -18.43 -0.79 1.88
C ASN A 192 -17.24 -0.16 1.14
N ILE A 193 -17.46 0.93 0.40
CA ILE A 193 -16.42 1.74 -0.21
C ILE A 193 -16.45 3.12 0.46
N ILE A 194 -15.41 3.42 1.21
CA ILE A 194 -15.26 4.70 1.91
C ILE A 194 -14.21 5.53 1.19
N VAL A 195 -14.55 6.75 0.80
CA VAL A 195 -13.56 7.74 0.34
C VAL A 195 -13.25 8.68 1.50
N ASN A 196 -12.12 8.46 2.15
CA ASN A 196 -11.68 9.22 3.30
C ASN A 196 -10.91 10.47 2.85
N LYS A 197 -11.56 11.63 2.94
CA LYS A 197 -11.00 12.92 2.48
C LYS A 197 -10.16 13.66 3.53
N THR A 198 -9.99 13.11 4.73
CA THR A 198 -9.19 13.76 5.78
C THR A 198 -7.71 13.77 5.42
N ARG A 199 -7.04 14.88 5.72
CA ARG A 199 -5.59 15.04 5.45
C ARG A 199 -4.75 14.10 6.31
N VAL A 200 -5.18 13.86 7.55
CA VAL A 200 -4.53 12.99 8.54
C VAL A 200 -5.59 12.15 9.23
N GLY A 201 -5.32 10.85 9.42
CA GLY A 201 -6.20 9.93 10.13
C GLY A 201 -7.54 9.67 9.43
N PHE A 202 -8.55 9.30 10.22
CA PHE A 202 -9.87 8.88 9.76
C PHE A 202 -10.97 9.69 10.44
N THR A 203 -12.06 9.95 9.72
CA THR A 203 -13.27 10.52 10.34
C THR A 203 -13.90 9.55 11.33
N GLU A 204 -14.62 10.05 12.34
CA GLU A 204 -15.34 9.20 13.30
C GLU A 204 -16.29 8.22 12.59
N LYS A 205 -16.99 8.67 11.53
CA LYS A 205 -17.82 7.78 10.70
C LYS A 205 -17.02 6.60 10.11
N THR A 206 -15.80 6.84 9.65
CA THR A 206 -14.92 5.80 9.11
C THR A 206 -14.47 4.84 10.22
N LYS A 207 -14.05 5.38 11.37
CA LYS A 207 -13.66 4.57 12.54
C LYS A 207 -14.80 3.66 13.00
N CYS A 208 -16.02 4.19 13.14
CA CYS A 208 -17.19 3.40 13.52
C CYS A 208 -17.49 2.30 12.49
N LYS A 209 -17.41 2.59 11.18
CA LYS A 209 -17.62 1.57 10.14
C LYS A 209 -16.54 0.48 10.19
N VAL A 210 -15.27 0.84 10.37
CA VAL A 210 -14.17 -0.11 10.50
C VAL A 210 -14.34 -0.97 11.74
N LYS A 211 -14.67 -0.35 12.89
CA LYS A 211 -14.92 -1.06 14.15
C LYS A 211 -16.06 -2.07 14.03
N ALA A 212 -17.19 -1.64 13.49
CA ALA A 212 -18.32 -2.52 13.23
C ALA A 212 -17.99 -3.64 12.24
N TRP A 213 -16.96 -3.49 11.39
CA TRP A 213 -16.53 -4.52 10.45
C TRP A 213 -15.68 -5.58 11.13
N TRP A 214 -14.63 -5.20 11.86
CA TRP A 214 -13.74 -6.19 12.47
C TRP A 214 -14.35 -6.90 13.69
N GLN A 215 -15.28 -6.26 14.41
CA GLN A 215 -16.04 -6.94 15.46
C GLN A 215 -16.91 -8.09 14.95
N ARG A 216 -17.28 -8.10 13.66
CA ARG A 216 -17.99 -9.24 13.04
C ARG A 216 -17.08 -10.43 12.75
N LEU A 217 -15.75 -10.23 12.81
CA LEU A 217 -14.76 -11.25 12.52
C LEU A 217 -14.36 -12.03 13.78
N GLU A 218 -14.66 -11.50 14.97
CA GLU A 218 -14.43 -12.13 16.27
C GLU A 218 -15.63 -13.00 16.72
N VAL A 219 -16.70 -13.05 15.93
CA VAL A 219 -17.88 -13.92 16.11
C VAL A 219 -17.79 -15.11 15.16
#